data_AF-A0A4P2VAN0-F1
#
_entry.id   AF-A0A4P2VAN0-F1
#
_cell.length_a   1.000
_cell.length_b   1.000
_cell.length_c   1.000
_cell.angle_alpha   90.00
_cell.angle_beta   90.00
_cell.angle_gamma   90.00
#
_symmetry.space_group_name_H-M   'P 1'
#
loop_
_entity.id
_entity.type
_entity.pdbx_description
1 polymer ?
#
loop_
_entity_poly.entity_id
_entity_poly.type
_entity_poly.pdbx_seq_one_letter_code
_entity_poly.pdbx_strand_id
1 'polypeptide(L)'
;GSANLWVPSVYCNSYACSNHNKFNPSQSSTYRSTSQTVSIQYGTGAMTGILGYDTVTVGGIVDNNQIFGLSETEPGSFLYYVVFDGILGLAYPSISSSGATPVFDNMMNQGLVSQDLFSFYLSRDGQAGSVVTFGGIDPSYYTGQINWVPVTSQTYWEITMDQVTVNGQTVACSGGCRGIIDTGTSLVVGPTNDINNIQAWVGATTNQNGQSTVNCNSIGSMPEVVFTINGINFPLPSSAYVSQRSSGCSTGFSGSSDQLWILGDV
;
A
#
# COMPACT_ATOMS: atom_id res chain seq x y z
N GLY A 1 0.77 2.09 -3.79
CA GLY A 1 1.26 0.87 -4.45
C GLY A 1 2.24 1.23 -5.54
N SER A 2 3.49 1.49 -5.19
CA SER A 2 4.55 1.93 -6.12
C SER A 2 5.38 0.75 -6.63
N ALA A 3 6.35 1.03 -7.51
CA ALA A 3 7.23 0.02 -8.12
C ALA A 3 8.74 0.20 -7.83
N ASN A 4 9.18 1.39 -7.40
CA ASN A 4 10.59 1.65 -7.10
C ASN A 4 11.00 1.12 -5.71
N LEU A 5 12.24 0.63 -5.59
CA LEU A 5 12.96 0.55 -4.31
C LEU A 5 13.80 1.81 -4.13
N TRP A 6 13.75 2.42 -2.94
CA TRP A 6 14.66 3.48 -2.55
C TRP A 6 14.88 3.50 -1.03
N VAL A 7 16.03 4.03 -0.62
CA VAL A 7 16.40 4.26 0.78
C VAL A 7 17.10 5.62 0.94
N PRO A 8 17.14 6.19 2.15
CA PRO A 8 17.91 7.39 2.42
C PRO A 8 19.40 7.12 2.20
N SER A 9 20.15 8.13 1.77
CA SER A 9 21.59 8.00 1.55
C SER A 9 22.39 9.09 2.26
N VAL A 10 23.70 8.88 2.38
CA VAL A 10 24.62 9.90 2.93
C VAL A 10 24.63 11.22 2.14
N TYR A 11 24.05 11.25 0.94
CA TYR A 11 23.87 12.46 0.13
C TYR A 11 22.65 13.28 0.57
N CYS A 12 21.70 12.69 1.29
CA CYS A 12 20.50 13.38 1.74
C CYS A 12 20.75 14.24 3.00
N ASN A 13 20.38 15.52 2.90
CA ASN A 13 20.42 16.49 4.00
C ASN A 13 19.04 17.02 4.39
N SER A 14 17.95 16.45 3.85
CA SER A 14 16.59 16.79 4.27
C SER A 14 16.35 16.41 5.73
N TYR A 15 15.40 17.09 6.38
CA TYR A 15 15.09 16.85 7.79
C TYR A 15 14.66 15.40 8.05
N ALA A 16 13.89 14.79 7.13
CA ALA A 16 13.51 13.38 7.19
C ALA A 16 14.71 12.41 7.22
N CYS A 17 15.81 12.74 6.56
CA CYS A 17 17.01 11.89 6.51
C CYS A 17 17.87 11.96 7.79
N SER A 18 17.52 12.83 8.75
CA SER A 18 18.30 13.04 9.97
C SER A 18 18.05 11.98 11.06
N ASN A 19 16.87 11.37 11.05
CA ASN A 19 16.44 10.37 12.04
C ASN A 19 16.20 8.97 11.44
N HIS A 20 16.65 8.76 10.20
CA HIS A 20 16.54 7.48 9.48
C HIS A 20 17.92 6.93 9.11
N ASN A 21 18.00 5.63 8.86
CA ASN A 21 19.22 4.97 8.42
C ASN A 21 19.59 5.44 7.01
N LYS A 22 20.88 5.70 6.79
CA LYS A 22 21.40 6.18 5.50
C LYS A 22 22.35 5.17 4.89
N PHE A 23 22.06 4.78 3.65
CA PHE A 23 22.96 3.99 2.84
C PHE A 23 24.23 4.77 2.50
N ASN A 24 25.39 4.17 2.73
CA ASN A 24 26.70 4.73 2.40
C ASN A 24 27.35 3.91 1.28
N PRO A 25 27.32 4.40 0.02
CA PRO A 25 27.87 3.67 -1.12
C PRO A 25 29.37 3.34 -0.98
N SER A 26 30.13 4.18 -0.28
CA SER A 26 31.58 3.96 -0.07
C SER A 26 31.90 2.77 0.84
N GLN A 27 30.91 2.26 1.58
CA GLN A 27 31.05 1.12 2.49
C GLN A 27 30.60 -0.20 1.85
N SER A 28 30.05 -0.18 0.63
CA SER A 28 29.65 -1.38 -0.09
C SER A 28 30.64 -1.70 -1.20
N SER A 29 31.24 -2.90 -1.14
CA SER A 29 32.14 -3.40 -2.19
C SER A 29 31.41 -3.82 -3.46
N THR A 30 30.09 -4.02 -3.40
CA THR A 30 29.25 -4.46 -4.52
C THR A 30 28.48 -3.31 -5.17
N TYR A 31 28.53 -2.12 -4.57
CA TYR A 31 27.87 -0.94 -5.10
C TYR A 31 28.45 -0.51 -6.46
N ARG A 32 27.55 -0.19 -7.38
CA ARG A 32 27.86 0.37 -8.70
C ARG A 32 27.00 1.59 -8.96
N SER A 33 27.62 2.75 -9.07
CA SER A 33 26.94 4.00 -9.41
C SER A 33 26.39 4.00 -10.84
N THR A 34 25.34 4.79 -11.06
CA THR A 34 24.90 5.21 -12.40
C THR A 34 24.92 6.74 -12.51
N SER A 35 24.70 7.28 -13.71
CA SER A 35 24.45 8.71 -13.92
C SER A 35 22.96 9.06 -13.97
N GLN A 36 22.07 8.11 -13.67
CA GLN A 36 20.62 8.28 -13.76
C GLN A 36 20.07 8.83 -12.44
N THR A 37 19.05 9.68 -12.54
CA THR A 37 18.31 10.22 -11.40
C THR A 37 16.93 9.60 -11.31
N VAL A 38 16.29 9.77 -10.16
CA VAL A 38 14.92 9.34 -9.91
C VAL A 38 14.17 10.42 -9.12
N SER A 39 12.90 10.60 -9.44
CA SER A 39 11.97 11.47 -8.72
C SER A 39 10.67 10.72 -8.53
N ILE A 40 10.16 10.69 -7.30
CA ILE A 40 8.96 9.94 -6.93
C ILE A 40 8.07 10.82 -6.07
N GLN A 41 6.80 10.93 -6.49
CA GLN A 41 5.74 11.60 -5.76
C GLN A 41 4.71 10.57 -5.33
N TYR A 42 4.48 10.44 -4.02
CA TYR A 42 3.42 9.60 -3.46
C TYR A 42 2.16 10.43 -3.18
N GLY A 43 1.07 9.76 -2.78
CA GLY A 43 -0.10 10.45 -2.24
C GLY A 43 0.23 11.29 -1.00
N THR A 44 1.21 10.86 -0.21
CA THR A 44 1.82 11.67 0.86
C THR A 44 3.31 11.38 0.94
N GLY A 45 4.12 12.43 0.87
CA GLY A 45 5.58 12.33 0.79
C GLY A 45 6.10 12.27 -0.65
N ALA A 46 7.38 12.61 -0.81
CA ALA A 46 8.08 12.57 -2.08
C ALA A 46 9.58 12.40 -1.82
N MET A 47 10.32 11.97 -2.84
CA MET A 47 11.78 11.94 -2.79
C MET A 47 12.39 12.20 -4.16
N THR A 48 13.61 12.74 -4.16
CA THR A 48 14.48 12.76 -5.34
C THR A 48 15.81 12.12 -4.98
N GLY A 49 16.50 11.58 -5.98
CA GLY A 49 17.85 11.06 -5.77
C GLY A 49 18.50 10.51 -7.03
N ILE A 50 19.53 9.70 -6.82
CA ILE A 50 20.28 9.02 -7.87
C ILE A 50 19.99 7.52 -7.84
N LEU A 51 20.14 6.87 -9.00
CA LEU A 51 20.04 5.41 -9.10
C LEU A 51 21.43 4.77 -8.98
N GLY A 52 21.50 3.69 -8.21
CA GLY A 52 22.66 2.83 -8.08
C GLY A 52 22.26 1.36 -8.15
N TYR A 53 23.23 0.49 -8.37
CA TYR A 53 23.08 -0.95 -8.27
C TYR A 53 23.80 -1.46 -7.04
N ASP A 54 23.18 -2.39 -6.32
CA ASP A 54 23.85 -3.18 -5.29
C ASP A 54 23.15 -4.54 -5.12
N THR A 55 23.57 -5.32 -4.14
CA THR A 55 22.90 -6.54 -3.71
C THR A 55 21.89 -6.20 -2.62
N VAL A 56 20.62 -6.59 -2.82
CA VAL A 56 19.55 -6.42 -1.84
C VAL A 56 19.20 -7.79 -1.27
N THR A 57 19.19 -7.92 0.06
CA THR A 57 18.69 -9.14 0.70
C THR A 57 17.32 -8.88 1.31
N VAL A 58 16.31 -9.63 0.88
CA VAL A 58 14.93 -9.50 1.39
C VAL A 58 14.28 -10.87 1.51
N GLY A 59 13.66 -11.16 2.65
CA GLY A 59 13.05 -12.47 2.92
C GLY A 59 14.03 -13.65 2.83
N GLY A 60 15.34 -13.42 3.05
CA GLY A 60 16.40 -14.41 2.86
C GLY A 60 16.84 -14.63 1.41
N ILE A 61 16.20 -13.97 0.44
CA ILE A 61 16.57 -13.99 -0.97
C ILE A 61 17.65 -12.93 -1.21
N VAL A 62 18.76 -13.35 -1.83
CA VAL A 62 19.87 -12.47 -2.23
C VAL A 62 19.63 -12.03 -3.68
N ASP A 63 19.07 -10.84 -3.84
CA ASP A 63 18.78 -10.22 -5.12
C ASP A 63 19.98 -9.39 -5.60
N ASN A 64 20.74 -9.96 -6.53
CA ASN A 64 21.96 -9.33 -7.04
C ASN A 64 21.63 -8.29 -8.12
N ASN A 65 22.51 -7.30 -8.26
CA ASN A 65 22.41 -6.28 -9.30
C ASN A 65 21.03 -5.59 -9.31
N GLN A 66 20.46 -5.33 -8.13
CA GLN A 66 19.20 -4.62 -7.99
C GLN A 66 19.44 -3.12 -8.12
N ILE A 67 18.70 -2.46 -9.02
CA ILE A 67 18.71 -1.00 -9.15
C ILE A 67 17.82 -0.36 -8.08
N PHE A 68 18.29 0.66 -7.38
CA PHE A 68 17.49 1.35 -6.37
C PHE A 68 17.86 2.82 -6.25
N GLY A 69 16.93 3.61 -5.69
CA GLY A 69 17.11 5.02 -5.42
C GLY A 69 17.88 5.28 -4.13
N LEU A 70 18.87 6.16 -4.20
CA LEU A 70 19.58 6.73 -3.07
C LEU A 70 19.09 8.17 -2.92
N SER A 71 18.35 8.47 -1.85
CA SER A 71 17.75 9.80 -1.73
C SER A 71 18.81 10.91 -1.58
N GLU A 72 18.55 12.04 -2.21
CA GLU A 72 19.24 13.32 -2.05
C GLU A 72 18.33 14.35 -1.38
N THR A 73 17.02 14.29 -1.66
CA THR A 73 16.02 15.10 -0.97
C THR A 73 14.76 14.30 -0.65
N GLU A 74 14.19 14.59 0.52
CA GLU A 74 12.92 14.05 1.04
C GLU A 74 12.11 15.22 1.62
N PRO A 75 11.39 15.98 0.78
CA PRO A 75 10.71 17.20 1.22
C PRO A 75 9.47 16.92 2.08
N GLY A 76 9.10 17.94 2.86
CA GLY A 76 7.96 17.88 3.78
C GLY A 76 8.31 17.25 5.12
N SER A 77 7.29 16.99 5.93
CA SER A 77 7.44 16.45 7.29
C SER A 77 6.96 15.02 7.44
N PHE A 78 6.17 14.49 6.49
CA PHE A 78 5.61 13.15 6.58
C PHE A 78 6.69 12.08 6.77
N LEU A 79 7.69 12.05 5.90
CA LEU A 79 8.79 11.10 5.95
C LEU A 79 9.69 11.26 7.19
N TYR A 80 9.61 12.37 7.92
CA TYR A 80 10.31 12.51 9.20
C TYR A 80 9.60 11.74 10.33
N TYR A 81 8.27 11.61 10.28
CA TYR A 81 7.47 11.00 11.34
C TYR A 81 7.13 9.53 11.13
N VAL A 82 7.45 8.96 9.96
CA VAL A 82 7.31 7.53 9.73
C VAL A 82 8.40 6.76 10.47
N VAL A 83 8.20 5.45 10.64
CA VAL A 83 9.16 4.56 11.32
C VAL A 83 10.04 3.78 10.35
N PHE A 84 9.71 3.79 9.06
CA PHE A 84 10.45 3.09 8.02
C PHE A 84 11.44 4.04 7.33
N ASP A 85 12.60 3.54 6.93
CA ASP A 85 13.62 4.36 6.26
C ASP A 85 13.26 4.67 4.80
N GLY A 86 12.76 3.67 4.07
CA GLY A 86 12.50 3.76 2.64
C GLY A 86 11.32 2.89 2.21
N ILE A 87 11.11 2.77 0.90
CA ILE A 87 9.97 2.04 0.34
C ILE A 87 10.47 1.04 -0.70
N LEU A 88 9.96 -0.19 -0.61
CA LEU A 88 10.11 -1.25 -1.61
C LEU A 88 8.78 -1.42 -2.35
N GLY A 89 8.73 -0.96 -3.59
CA GLY A 89 7.55 -1.10 -4.46
C GLY A 89 7.38 -2.50 -5.03
N LEU A 90 6.12 -2.96 -5.11
CA LEU A 90 5.73 -4.29 -5.60
C LEU A 90 4.61 -4.24 -6.66
N ALA A 91 4.37 -3.06 -7.24
CA ALA A 91 3.53 -2.90 -8.42
C ALA A 91 4.32 -3.18 -9.72
N TYR A 92 3.67 -3.02 -10.87
CA TYR A 92 4.26 -3.37 -12.16
C TYR A 92 5.38 -2.40 -12.60
N PRO A 93 6.34 -2.85 -13.43
CA PRO A 93 7.41 -2.00 -13.96
C PRO A 93 6.94 -0.75 -14.71
N SER A 94 5.74 -0.78 -15.29
CA SER A 94 5.19 0.31 -16.13
C SER A 94 4.99 1.63 -15.39
N ILE A 95 4.90 1.60 -14.05
CA ILE A 95 4.79 2.79 -13.20
C ILE A 95 6.08 3.09 -12.42
N SER A 96 7.17 2.38 -12.71
CA SER A 96 8.45 2.63 -12.08
C SER A 96 9.09 3.91 -12.61
N SER A 97 9.37 4.86 -11.73
CA SER A 97 10.09 6.09 -12.08
C SER A 97 11.45 5.75 -12.69
N SER A 98 11.78 6.46 -13.77
CA SER A 98 13.01 6.26 -14.55
C SER A 98 13.17 4.84 -15.15
N GLY A 99 12.12 4.02 -15.17
CA GLY A 99 12.17 2.64 -15.67
C GLY A 99 13.06 1.73 -14.83
N ALA A 100 13.29 2.06 -13.55
CA ALA A 100 14.09 1.24 -12.65
C ALA A 100 13.41 -0.11 -12.41
N THR A 101 14.10 -1.23 -12.64
CA THR A 101 13.54 -2.57 -12.47
C THR A 101 13.07 -2.78 -11.03
N PRO A 102 11.78 -3.12 -10.79
CA PRO A 102 11.29 -3.43 -9.44
C PRO A 102 11.99 -4.67 -8.87
N VAL A 103 12.04 -4.76 -7.54
CA VAL A 103 12.75 -5.85 -6.83
C VAL A 103 12.20 -7.22 -7.23
N PHE A 104 10.87 -7.36 -7.25
CA PHE A 104 10.27 -8.65 -7.57
C PHE A 104 10.48 -9.06 -9.03
N ASP A 105 10.45 -8.10 -9.97
CA ASP A 105 10.82 -8.35 -11.37
C ASP A 105 12.27 -8.81 -11.50
N ASN A 106 13.20 -8.21 -10.75
CA ASN A 106 14.61 -8.63 -10.77
C ASN A 106 14.78 -10.05 -10.21
N MET A 107 14.02 -10.41 -9.16
CA MET A 107 13.99 -11.78 -8.63
C MET A 107 13.45 -12.80 -9.63
N MET A 108 12.33 -12.49 -10.30
CA MET A 108 11.74 -13.36 -11.32
C MET A 108 12.72 -13.57 -12.48
N ASN A 109 13.33 -12.49 -12.98
CA ASN A 109 14.30 -12.54 -14.08
C ASN A 109 15.56 -13.35 -13.74
N GLN A 110 15.97 -13.35 -12.48
CA GLN A 110 17.10 -14.15 -11.99
C GLN A 110 16.72 -15.57 -11.55
N GLY A 111 15.43 -15.95 -11.59
CA GLY A 111 14.96 -17.27 -11.14
C GLY A 111 15.15 -17.49 -9.64
N LEU A 112 15.07 -16.44 -8.83
CA LEU A 112 15.28 -16.49 -7.37
C LEU A 112 14.05 -16.93 -6.58
N VAL A 113 12.89 -17.04 -7.24
CA VAL A 113 11.61 -17.45 -6.66
C VAL A 113 11.08 -18.69 -7.35
N SER A 114 10.39 -19.55 -6.62
CA SER A 114 9.80 -20.78 -7.16
C SER A 114 8.56 -20.54 -8.03
N GLN A 115 7.87 -19.42 -7.81
CA GLN A 115 6.69 -19.01 -8.55
C GLN A 115 6.72 -17.50 -8.72
N ASP A 116 6.20 -17.01 -9.84
CA ASP A 116 6.12 -15.58 -10.19
C ASP A 116 4.91 -14.92 -9.48
N LEU A 117 4.85 -15.09 -8.16
CA LEU A 117 3.85 -14.49 -7.28
C LEU A 117 4.44 -14.18 -5.91
N PHE A 118 3.77 -13.30 -5.19
CA PHE A 118 3.97 -13.08 -3.76
C PHE A 118 2.61 -12.99 -3.07
N SER A 119 2.60 -13.18 -1.75
CA SER A 119 1.40 -13.07 -0.93
C SER A 119 1.66 -12.25 0.32
N PHE A 120 0.61 -11.58 0.80
CA PHE A 120 0.63 -10.79 2.03
C PHE A 120 -0.35 -11.38 3.04
N TYR A 121 0.08 -11.40 4.29
CA TYR A 121 -0.79 -11.48 5.45
C TYR A 121 -0.45 -10.30 6.37
N LEU A 122 -1.46 -9.55 6.77
CA LEU A 122 -1.35 -8.43 7.70
C LEU A 122 -2.02 -8.82 9.02
N SER A 123 -1.26 -8.83 10.11
CA SER A 123 -1.80 -9.10 11.45
C SER A 123 -2.65 -7.94 11.95
N ARG A 124 -3.64 -8.26 12.78
CA ARG A 124 -4.60 -7.29 13.33
C ARG A 124 -4.12 -6.74 14.67
N ASP A 125 -4.68 -5.60 15.08
CA ASP A 125 -4.54 -5.03 16.43
C ASP A 125 -3.10 -4.83 16.91
N GLY A 126 -2.16 -4.57 15.99
CA GLY A 126 -0.74 -4.39 16.30
C GLY A 126 -0.04 -5.66 16.78
N GLN A 127 -0.65 -6.85 16.60
CA GLN A 127 -0.01 -8.12 16.90
C GLN A 127 1.16 -8.38 15.95
N ALA A 128 2.16 -9.14 16.41
CA ALA A 128 3.17 -9.69 15.50
C ALA A 128 2.54 -10.77 14.61
N GLY A 129 3.09 -10.98 13.41
CA GLY A 129 2.67 -12.06 12.52
C GLY A 129 2.47 -11.66 11.06
N SER A 130 2.43 -10.35 10.75
CA SER A 130 2.45 -9.89 9.35
C SER A 130 3.63 -10.48 8.59
N VAL A 131 3.38 -10.94 7.36
CA VAL A 131 4.38 -11.56 6.50
C VAL A 131 4.12 -11.22 5.04
N VAL A 132 5.21 -11.02 4.30
CA VAL A 132 5.23 -11.10 2.85
C VAL A 132 5.96 -12.38 2.46
N THR A 133 5.33 -13.22 1.64
CA THR A 133 5.92 -14.45 1.13
C THR A 133 6.22 -14.29 -0.34
N PHE A 134 7.50 -14.27 -0.71
CA PHE A 134 7.94 -14.25 -2.10
C PHE A 134 8.02 -15.68 -2.65
N GLY A 135 7.43 -15.93 -3.81
CA GLY A 135 7.49 -17.23 -4.48
C GLY A 135 6.47 -18.28 -4.01
N GLY A 136 5.52 -17.91 -3.16
CA GLY A 136 4.56 -18.86 -2.59
C GLY A 136 3.37 -18.23 -1.88
N ILE A 137 2.46 -19.12 -1.48
CA ILE A 137 1.27 -18.82 -0.69
C ILE A 137 1.24 -19.82 0.46
N ASP A 138 1.14 -19.32 1.68
CA ASP A 138 1.04 -20.18 2.86
C ASP A 138 -0.45 -20.36 3.26
N PRO A 139 -0.99 -21.59 3.16
CA PRO A 139 -2.40 -21.87 3.44
C PRO A 139 -2.80 -21.73 4.91
N SER A 140 -1.85 -21.55 5.83
CA SER A 140 -2.16 -21.30 7.25
C SER A 140 -2.75 -19.91 7.51
N TYR A 141 -2.56 -18.95 6.59
CA TYR A 141 -3.02 -17.57 6.74
C TYR A 141 -4.43 -17.29 6.19
N TYR A 142 -5.09 -18.27 5.55
CA TYR A 142 -6.44 -18.09 5.03
C TYR A 142 -7.30 -19.35 5.24
N THR A 143 -8.62 -19.16 5.15
CA THR A 143 -9.60 -20.24 5.20
C THR A 143 -10.33 -20.33 3.87
N GLY A 144 -10.79 -21.53 3.49
CA GLY A 144 -11.53 -21.74 2.25
C GLY A 144 -10.61 -21.77 1.03
N GLN A 145 -11.05 -21.16 -0.07
CA GLN A 145 -10.34 -21.16 -1.36
C GLN A 145 -9.95 -19.74 -1.78
N ILE A 146 -8.88 -19.64 -2.55
CA ILE A 146 -8.45 -18.38 -3.15
C ILE A 146 -9.34 -18.06 -4.34
N ASN A 147 -9.89 -16.85 -4.34
CA ASN A 147 -10.64 -16.30 -5.45
C ASN A 147 -9.70 -15.44 -6.31
N TRP A 148 -9.51 -15.82 -7.56
CA TRP A 148 -8.66 -15.09 -8.49
C TRP A 148 -9.46 -13.98 -9.19
N VAL A 149 -8.91 -12.77 -9.17
CA VAL A 149 -9.50 -11.59 -9.81
C VAL A 149 -8.52 -11.11 -10.90
N PRO A 150 -8.98 -10.94 -12.15
CA PRO A 150 -8.10 -10.50 -13.23
C PRO A 150 -7.66 -9.05 -13.00
N VAL A 151 -6.37 -8.79 -13.22
CA VAL A 151 -5.83 -7.43 -13.26
C VAL A 151 -6.31 -6.73 -14.53
N THR A 152 -6.86 -5.53 -14.41
CA THR A 152 -7.43 -4.75 -15.54
C THR A 152 -6.40 -3.88 -16.24
N SER A 153 -5.37 -3.45 -15.52
CA SER A 153 -4.26 -2.65 -16.04
C SER A 153 -2.98 -3.06 -15.31
N GLN A 154 -1.95 -3.46 -16.07
CA GLN A 154 -0.63 -3.82 -15.53
C GLN A 154 0.18 -2.56 -15.18
N THR A 155 -0.36 -1.76 -14.26
CA THR A 155 0.22 -0.55 -13.68
C THR A 155 0.31 -0.75 -12.16
N TYR A 156 -0.82 -0.55 -11.47
CA TYR A 156 -1.02 -0.99 -10.11
C TYR A 156 -1.50 -2.45 -10.09
N TRP A 157 -1.71 -3.02 -8.89
CA TRP A 157 -2.58 -4.19 -8.74
C TRP A 157 -4.05 -3.77 -8.88
N GLU A 158 -4.40 -3.34 -10.10
CA GLU A 158 -5.70 -2.77 -10.43
C GLU A 158 -6.71 -3.85 -10.83
N ILE A 159 -7.91 -3.73 -10.28
CA ILE A 159 -9.04 -4.64 -10.46
C ILE A 159 -10.33 -3.87 -10.74
N THR A 160 -11.33 -4.55 -11.27
CA THR A 160 -12.72 -4.06 -11.29
C THR A 160 -13.43 -4.44 -9.99
N MET A 161 -14.05 -3.45 -9.36
CA MET A 161 -15.06 -3.64 -8.31
C MET A 161 -16.44 -3.50 -8.94
N ASP A 162 -17.37 -4.38 -8.59
CA ASP A 162 -18.70 -4.42 -9.22
C ASP A 162 -19.67 -3.43 -8.55
N GLN A 163 -19.61 -3.36 -7.21
CA GLN A 163 -20.43 -2.47 -6.39
C GLN A 163 -19.96 -2.49 -4.93
N VAL A 164 -20.40 -1.51 -4.16
CA VAL A 164 -20.31 -1.50 -2.69
C VAL A 164 -21.72 -1.42 -2.12
N THR A 165 -22.05 -2.32 -1.19
CA THR A 165 -23.38 -2.39 -0.58
C THR A 165 -23.33 -2.30 0.95
N VAL A 166 -24.39 -1.74 1.54
CA VAL A 166 -24.64 -1.74 2.98
C VAL A 166 -26.10 -2.14 3.18
N ASN A 167 -26.36 -3.12 4.06
CA ASN A 167 -27.70 -3.69 4.27
C ASN A 167 -28.39 -4.14 2.95
N GLY A 168 -27.61 -4.65 2.00
CA GLY A 168 -28.09 -5.11 0.68
C GLY A 168 -28.48 -4.00 -0.29
N GLN A 169 -28.26 -2.72 0.04
CA GLN A 169 -28.46 -1.58 -0.86
C GLN A 169 -27.14 -1.14 -1.44
N THR A 170 -27.08 -0.87 -2.75
CA THR A 170 -25.89 -0.28 -3.40
C THR A 170 -25.71 1.16 -2.93
N VAL A 171 -24.59 1.45 -2.28
CA VAL A 171 -24.27 2.77 -1.72
C VAL A 171 -23.13 3.47 -2.43
N ALA A 172 -22.30 2.74 -3.18
CA ALA A 172 -21.18 3.30 -3.91
C ALA A 172 -20.77 2.37 -5.06
N CYS A 173 -19.94 2.86 -5.98
CA CYS A 173 -19.44 2.06 -7.10
C CYS A 173 -20.59 1.44 -7.96
N SER A 174 -21.71 2.17 -8.11
CA SER A 174 -22.86 1.68 -8.86
C SER A 174 -22.52 1.55 -10.35
N GLY A 175 -22.71 0.36 -10.92
CA GLY A 175 -22.32 0.06 -12.31
C GLY A 175 -20.84 -0.28 -12.49
N GLY A 176 -20.11 -0.47 -11.39
CA GLY A 176 -18.71 -0.85 -11.37
C GLY A 176 -17.75 0.34 -11.34
N CYS A 177 -16.57 0.09 -10.78
CA CYS A 177 -15.51 1.08 -10.64
C CYS A 177 -14.13 0.40 -10.65
N ARG A 178 -13.08 1.20 -10.79
CA ARG A 178 -11.69 0.73 -10.72
C ARG A 178 -11.22 0.83 -9.28
N GLY A 179 -10.50 -0.19 -8.82
CA GLY A 179 -9.83 -0.19 -7.53
C GLY A 179 -8.42 -0.77 -7.62
N ILE A 180 -7.55 -0.41 -6.69
CA ILE A 180 -6.23 -1.02 -6.54
C ILE A 180 -6.12 -1.69 -5.18
N ILE A 181 -5.39 -2.82 -5.12
CA ILE A 181 -4.96 -3.41 -3.86
C ILE A 181 -3.63 -2.78 -3.45
N ASP A 182 -3.57 -2.13 -2.29
CA ASP A 182 -2.42 -1.31 -1.92
C ASP A 182 -2.05 -1.39 -0.44
N THR A 183 -1.07 -2.24 -0.13
CA THR A 183 -0.47 -2.38 1.21
C THR A 183 0.28 -1.13 1.69
N GLY A 184 0.44 -0.11 0.84
CA GLY A 184 1.06 1.17 1.19
C GLY A 184 0.05 2.23 1.64
N THR A 185 -1.26 1.92 1.62
CA THR A 185 -2.32 2.84 2.02
C THR A 185 -3.07 2.27 3.21
N SER A 186 -3.15 3.03 4.32
CA SER A 186 -3.73 2.52 5.57
C SER A 186 -5.26 2.39 5.57
N LEU A 187 -5.95 3.14 4.72
CA LEU A 187 -7.42 3.28 4.71
C LEU A 187 -8.00 2.74 3.40
N VAL A 188 -9.30 2.44 3.41
CA VAL A 188 -10.05 2.33 2.15
C VAL A 188 -10.32 3.75 1.65
N VAL A 189 -9.77 4.08 0.48
CA VAL A 189 -9.92 5.38 -0.15
C VAL A 189 -10.82 5.26 -1.37
N GLY A 190 -11.68 6.23 -1.60
CA GLY A 190 -12.54 6.26 -2.78
C GLY A 190 -13.02 7.66 -3.12
N PRO A 191 -13.83 7.82 -4.19
CA PRO A 191 -14.40 9.10 -4.57
C PRO A 191 -15.14 9.73 -3.39
N THR A 192 -14.90 11.02 -3.12
CA THR A 192 -15.47 11.73 -1.96
C THR A 192 -16.98 11.53 -1.81
N ASN A 193 -17.75 11.56 -2.90
CA ASN A 193 -19.21 11.38 -2.84
C ASN A 193 -19.62 9.97 -2.40
N ASP A 194 -18.95 8.96 -2.95
CA ASP A 194 -19.20 7.56 -2.60
C ASP A 194 -18.83 7.28 -1.14
N ILE A 195 -17.68 7.80 -0.69
CA ILE A 195 -17.24 7.68 0.70
C ILE A 195 -18.21 8.40 1.63
N ASN A 196 -18.62 9.64 1.33
CA ASN A 196 -19.61 10.35 2.14
C ASN A 196 -20.94 9.59 2.24
N ASN A 197 -21.36 8.92 1.16
CA ASN A 197 -22.56 8.09 1.21
C ASN A 197 -22.35 6.87 2.14
N ILE A 198 -21.23 6.14 2.01
CA ILE A 198 -20.88 5.05 2.94
C ILE A 198 -20.88 5.54 4.39
N GLN A 199 -20.25 6.69 4.67
CA GLN A 199 -20.20 7.28 6.01
C GLN A 199 -21.59 7.53 6.59
N ALA A 200 -22.51 8.07 5.78
CA ALA A 200 -23.90 8.29 6.19
C ALA A 200 -24.61 6.96 6.51
N TRP A 201 -24.41 5.94 5.68
CA TRP A 201 -25.02 4.61 5.87
C TRP A 201 -24.52 3.87 7.10
N VAL A 202 -23.24 4.03 7.47
CA VAL A 202 -22.69 3.43 8.69
C VAL A 202 -22.90 4.29 9.95
N GLY A 203 -23.53 5.47 9.81
CA GLY A 203 -23.82 6.37 10.93
C GLY A 203 -22.62 7.16 11.44
N ALA A 204 -21.61 7.40 10.61
CA ALA A 204 -20.46 8.23 10.95
C ALA A 204 -20.77 9.72 10.78
N THR A 205 -20.10 10.55 11.57
CA THR A 205 -20.14 12.01 11.46
C THR A 205 -18.81 12.52 10.95
N THR A 206 -18.81 13.16 9.78
CA THR A 206 -17.61 13.75 9.18
C THR A 206 -17.45 15.21 9.60
N ASN A 207 -16.29 15.57 10.14
CA ASN A 207 -15.97 16.96 10.48
C ASN A 207 -15.43 17.73 9.27
N GLN A 208 -15.21 19.05 9.43
CA GLN A 208 -14.72 19.93 8.37
C GLN A 208 -13.32 19.55 7.84
N ASN A 209 -12.55 18.76 8.59
CA ASN A 209 -11.23 18.27 8.21
C ASN A 209 -11.30 16.90 7.52
N GLY A 210 -12.50 16.40 7.19
CA GLY A 210 -12.70 15.09 6.54
C GLY A 210 -12.58 13.89 7.48
N GLN A 211 -12.32 14.09 8.77
CA GLN A 211 -12.25 13.00 9.74
C GLN A 211 -13.66 12.55 10.11
N SER A 212 -13.91 11.25 9.97
CA SER A 212 -15.22 10.64 10.24
C SER A 212 -15.18 9.80 11.50
N THR A 213 -16.02 10.16 12.47
CA THR A 213 -16.08 9.52 13.79
C THR A 213 -17.40 8.81 14.02
N VAL A 214 -17.37 7.79 14.86
CA VAL A 214 -18.54 6.98 15.25
C VAL A 214 -18.59 6.81 16.77
N ASN A 215 -19.76 6.47 17.30
CA ASN A 215 -19.89 6.12 18.71
C ASN A 215 -19.23 4.75 18.96
N CYS A 216 -18.18 4.70 19.77
CA CYS A 216 -17.48 3.47 20.13
C CYS A 216 -18.39 2.39 20.72
N ASN A 217 -19.45 2.79 21.44
CA ASN A 217 -20.39 1.84 22.05
C ASN A 217 -21.31 1.17 21.02
N SER A 218 -21.37 1.68 19.79
CA SER A 218 -22.26 1.19 18.73
C SER A 218 -21.56 0.25 17.75
N ILE A 219 -20.24 0.05 17.83
CA ILE A 219 -19.45 -0.72 16.86
C ILE A 219 -20.06 -2.10 16.60
N GLY A 220 -20.38 -2.86 17.65
CA GLY A 220 -20.94 -4.21 17.53
C GLY A 220 -22.34 -4.29 16.88
N SER A 221 -22.99 -3.15 16.64
CA SER A 221 -24.32 -3.05 16.00
C SER A 221 -24.29 -2.33 14.65
N MET A 222 -23.13 -1.84 14.21
CA MET A 222 -22.97 -1.17 12.92
C MET A 222 -23.04 -2.19 11.77
N PRO A 223 -23.54 -1.80 10.58
CA PRO A 223 -23.71 -2.71 9.46
C PRO A 223 -22.38 -3.12 8.84
N GLU A 224 -22.34 -4.23 8.13
CA GLU A 224 -21.19 -4.56 7.28
C GLU A 224 -21.19 -3.69 6.02
N VAL A 225 -19.98 -3.37 5.53
CA VAL A 225 -19.78 -2.78 4.20
C VAL A 225 -19.29 -3.89 3.29
N VAL A 226 -20.04 -4.24 2.26
CA VAL A 226 -19.73 -5.39 1.39
C VAL A 226 -19.22 -4.89 0.05
N PHE A 227 -17.97 -5.23 -0.26
CA PHE A 227 -17.37 -5.01 -1.57
C PHE A 227 -17.65 -6.23 -2.45
N THR A 228 -18.28 -6.03 -3.60
CA THR A 228 -18.45 -7.09 -4.60
C THR A 228 -17.35 -6.95 -5.64
N ILE A 229 -16.56 -8.00 -5.83
CA ILE A 229 -15.42 -8.03 -6.76
C ILE A 229 -15.50 -9.34 -7.55
N ASN A 230 -15.60 -9.24 -8.87
CA ASN A 230 -15.71 -10.41 -9.75
C ASN A 230 -16.89 -11.34 -9.36
N GLY A 231 -18.01 -10.75 -8.96
CA GLY A 231 -19.22 -11.44 -8.50
C GLY A 231 -19.12 -12.03 -7.08
N ILE A 232 -18.03 -11.78 -6.36
CA ILE A 232 -17.76 -12.36 -5.04
C ILE A 232 -17.89 -11.28 -3.97
N ASN A 233 -18.59 -11.60 -2.89
CA ASN A 233 -18.80 -10.69 -1.77
C ASN A 233 -17.65 -10.76 -0.77
N PHE A 234 -17.03 -9.62 -0.49
CA PHE A 234 -16.03 -9.41 0.55
C PHE A 234 -16.64 -8.51 1.63
N PRO A 235 -17.30 -9.09 2.66
CA PRO A 235 -17.88 -8.32 3.75
C PRO A 235 -16.78 -7.76 4.65
N LEU A 236 -16.85 -6.46 4.93
CA LEU A 236 -16.00 -5.77 5.88
C LEU A 236 -16.83 -5.48 7.14
N PRO A 237 -16.62 -6.22 8.24
CA PRO A 237 -17.34 -5.97 9.49
C PRO A 237 -16.90 -4.66 10.13
N SER A 238 -17.74 -4.11 11.00
CA SER A 238 -17.45 -2.86 11.71
C SER A 238 -16.19 -2.93 12.58
N SER A 239 -15.85 -4.11 13.10
CA SER A 239 -14.60 -4.33 13.83
C SER A 239 -13.35 -4.21 12.96
N ALA A 240 -13.47 -4.32 11.64
CA ALA A 240 -12.37 -4.09 10.70
C ALA A 240 -12.35 -2.61 10.26
N TYR A 241 -13.48 -2.07 9.79
CA TYR A 241 -13.50 -0.70 9.29
C TYR A 241 -13.59 0.39 10.37
N VAL A 242 -13.64 0.08 11.67
CA VAL A 242 -13.61 1.09 12.74
C VAL A 242 -12.35 0.92 13.58
N SER A 243 -11.48 1.94 13.57
CA SER A 243 -10.34 2.01 14.47
C SER A 243 -10.75 2.64 15.79
N GLN A 244 -10.54 1.90 16.88
CA GLN A 244 -10.75 2.39 18.25
C GLN A 244 -9.42 2.86 18.86
N ARG A 245 -9.37 4.13 19.25
CA ARG A 245 -8.23 4.75 19.93
C ARG A 245 -8.68 5.39 21.24
N SER A 246 -7.73 5.73 22.11
CA SER A 246 -8.02 6.46 23.35
C SER A 246 -8.71 7.81 23.10
N SER A 247 -8.49 8.42 21.94
CA SER A 247 -9.10 9.67 21.49
C SER A 247 -10.51 9.52 20.90
N GLY A 248 -11.02 8.29 20.75
CA GLY A 248 -12.32 8.00 20.14
C GLY A 248 -12.25 6.96 19.01
N CYS A 249 -13.38 6.77 18.33
CA CYS A 249 -13.52 5.79 17.24
C CYS A 249 -13.73 6.48 15.90
N SER A 250 -12.97 6.07 14.90
CA SER A 250 -13.01 6.61 13.54
C SER A 250 -13.11 5.52 12.51
N THR A 251 -13.85 5.77 11.44
CA THR A 251 -13.96 4.83 10.32
C THR A 251 -12.66 4.80 9.50
N GLY A 252 -12.37 3.65 8.91
CA GLY A 252 -11.25 3.39 8.01
C GLY A 252 -11.48 3.82 6.57
N PHE A 253 -12.44 4.73 6.34
CA PHE A 253 -12.79 5.24 5.01
C PHE A 253 -12.33 6.69 4.82
N SER A 254 -11.75 7.00 3.68
CA SER A 254 -11.29 8.35 3.35
C SER A 254 -11.69 8.77 1.93
N GLY A 255 -12.17 10.00 1.80
CA GLY A 255 -12.53 10.59 0.51
C GLY A 255 -11.29 11.10 -0.24
N SER A 256 -11.28 10.89 -1.55
CA SER A 256 -10.32 11.47 -2.48
C SER A 256 -11.04 12.21 -3.61
N SER A 257 -10.33 13.12 -4.28
CA SER A 257 -10.77 13.74 -5.53
C SER A 257 -10.61 12.80 -6.73
N ASP A 258 -9.78 11.76 -6.60
CA ASP A 258 -9.63 10.71 -7.62
C ASP A 258 -10.89 9.83 -7.70
N GLN A 259 -11.13 9.25 -8.87
CA GLN A 259 -12.17 8.26 -9.11
C GLN A 259 -11.71 6.83 -8.80
N LEU A 260 -10.39 6.62 -8.65
CA LEU A 260 -9.80 5.32 -8.31
C LEU A 260 -10.02 4.97 -6.84
N TRP A 261 -10.53 3.76 -6.59
CA TRP A 261 -10.57 3.20 -5.25
C TRP A 261 -9.21 2.62 -4.83
N ILE A 262 -8.89 2.72 -3.56
CA ILE A 262 -7.71 2.09 -2.96
C ILE A 262 -8.21 1.20 -1.83
N LEU A 263 -8.07 -0.12 -2.00
CA LEU A 263 -8.30 -1.10 -0.96
C LEU A 263 -7.00 -1.26 -0.16
N GLY A 264 -6.90 -0.45 0.89
CA GLY A 264 -5.78 -0.41 1.82
C GLY A 264 -5.86 -1.44 2.94
N ASP A 265 -5.08 -1.21 4.00
CA ASP A 265 -4.85 -2.20 5.07
C ASP A 265 -6.08 -2.54 5.92
N VAL A 266 -6.86 -1.51 6.30
CA VAL A 266 -8.05 -1.48 7.19
C VAL A 266 -8.15 -2.60 8.23
#